data_AF-A0A7Y6ZQX4-F1
#
_entry.id   AF-A0A7Y6ZQX4-F1
#
_cell.length_a   1.000
_cell.length_b   1.000
_cell.length_c   1.000
_cell.angle_alpha   90.00
_cell.angle_beta   90.00
_cell.angle_gamma   90.00
#
_symmetry.space_group_name_H-M   'P 1'
#
loop_
_entity.id
_entity.type
_entity.pdbx_description
1 polymer ?
#
loop_
_entity_poly.entity_id
_entity_poly.type
_entity_poly.pdbx_seq_one_letter_code
_entity_poly.pdbx_strand_id
1 'polypeptide(L)'
;MKKTVTSIILLFAINFLFCQKATDSKELNISLPSNVAIKGTSSLHDWESIVEKTNATMILSSIENTKDIESLKVIIGATSIKSGKRLMDKLTYKALKSKKYPFITFVFKKGKLVKENDNEIDIELNGDLTIAGVTKNVTVLTNVNKKGTDIFLKGTYKLKMTDYGIKPPRALFGTIKTGDEITINFNLKFN
;
A
#
# COMPACT_ATOMS: atom_id res chain seq x y z
N MET A 1 37.13 55.13 -36.48
CA MET A 1 36.03 55.06 -35.48
C MET A 1 34.79 54.44 -36.12
N LYS A 2 34.45 53.19 -35.78
CA LYS A 2 33.10 52.69 -35.44
C LYS A 2 33.19 51.16 -35.37
N LYS A 3 33.03 50.67 -34.14
CA LYS A 3 33.31 49.30 -33.71
C LYS A 3 32.14 48.39 -34.06
N THR A 4 32.52 47.20 -34.50
CA THR A 4 31.79 45.94 -34.56
C THR A 4 30.91 45.69 -33.33
N VAL A 5 29.61 45.94 -33.44
CA VAL A 5 28.62 45.55 -32.42
C VAL A 5 27.35 45.10 -33.14
N THR A 6 27.37 43.93 -33.78
CA THR A 6 26.13 43.32 -34.29
C THR A 6 26.14 41.79 -34.32
N SER A 7 27.30 41.12 -34.25
CA SER A 7 27.37 39.65 -34.39
C SER A 7 27.41 38.82 -33.11
N ILE A 8 27.33 39.40 -31.90
CA ILE A 8 27.55 38.64 -30.65
C ILE A 8 26.25 38.25 -29.92
N ILE A 9 25.08 38.74 -30.33
CA ILE A 9 23.81 38.44 -29.63
C ILE A 9 23.10 37.19 -30.18
N LEU A 10 23.56 36.61 -31.29
CA LEU A 10 22.92 35.44 -31.92
C LEU A 10 23.49 34.08 -31.47
N LEU A 11 24.54 34.06 -30.62
CA LEU A 11 25.21 32.81 -30.20
C LEU A 11 24.85 32.33 -28.79
N PHE A 12 23.93 33.01 -28.10
CA PHE A 12 23.46 32.63 -26.76
C PHE A 12 22.05 32.02 -26.74
N ALA A 13 21.52 31.67 -27.92
CA ALA A 13 20.17 31.11 -28.06
C ALA A 13 20.15 29.56 -28.21
N ILE A 14 21.30 28.87 -28.18
CA ILE A 14 21.38 27.46 -28.63
C ILE A 14 21.54 26.40 -27.53
N ASN A 15 21.83 26.75 -26.28
CA ASN A 15 22.06 25.70 -25.28
C ASN A 15 21.25 25.95 -24.02
N PHE A 16 19.95 25.68 -24.09
CA PHE A 16 19.21 25.09 -22.98
C PHE A 16 18.02 24.31 -23.56
N LEU A 17 18.33 23.42 -24.53
CA LEU A 17 17.54 22.21 -24.71
C LEU A 17 17.76 21.37 -23.45
N PHE A 18 17.05 21.73 -22.38
CA PHE A 18 16.73 20.78 -21.34
C PHE A 18 15.92 19.68 -22.05
N CYS A 19 16.62 18.65 -22.51
CA CYS A 19 16.03 17.35 -22.71
C CYS A 19 15.59 16.89 -21.31
N GLN A 20 14.43 17.37 -20.88
CA GLN A 20 13.67 16.69 -19.86
C GLN A 20 13.38 15.34 -20.51
N LYS A 21 14.14 14.31 -20.12
CA LYS A 21 13.67 12.95 -20.34
C LYS A 21 12.31 12.93 -19.66
N ALA A 22 11.25 12.86 -20.45
CA ALA A 22 9.94 12.55 -19.94
C ALA A 22 10.10 11.19 -19.28
N THR A 23 10.13 11.16 -17.95
CA THR A 23 9.93 9.90 -17.23
C THR A 23 8.51 9.51 -17.57
N ASP A 24 8.33 8.40 -18.30
CA ASP A 24 7.04 7.79 -18.66
C ASP A 24 6.39 7.18 -17.40
N SER A 25 6.30 7.97 -16.33
CA SER A 25 5.69 7.55 -15.09
C SER A 25 4.21 7.30 -15.34
N LYS A 26 3.74 6.08 -15.07
CA LYS A 26 2.34 5.69 -15.26
C LYS A 26 1.65 5.59 -13.91
N GLU A 27 0.63 6.43 -13.70
CA GLU A 27 -0.30 6.27 -12.60
C GLU A 27 -1.32 5.17 -12.93
N LEU A 28 -1.51 4.26 -11.99
CA LEU A 28 -2.46 3.16 -12.02
C LEU A 28 -3.31 3.21 -10.75
N ASN A 29 -4.62 2.96 -10.91
CA ASN A 29 -5.56 2.98 -9.80
C ASN A 29 -6.05 1.57 -9.50
N ILE A 30 -6.44 1.33 -8.25
CA ILE A 30 -7.01 0.05 -7.86
C ILE A 30 -8.28 -0.23 -8.66
N SER A 31 -8.41 -1.45 -9.14
CA SER A 31 -9.60 -1.93 -9.83
C SER A 31 -10.11 -3.24 -9.24
N LEU A 32 -11.36 -3.58 -9.56
CA LEU A 32 -11.99 -4.80 -9.09
C LEU A 32 -11.75 -5.97 -10.06
N PRO A 33 -11.67 -7.22 -9.57
CA PRO A 33 -11.71 -7.59 -8.15
C PRO A 33 -10.37 -7.33 -7.45
N SER A 34 -10.43 -6.71 -6.27
CA SER A 34 -9.32 -6.58 -5.32
C SER A 34 -9.82 -7.05 -3.96
N ASN A 35 -8.98 -7.76 -3.21
CA ASN A 35 -9.36 -8.32 -1.91
C ASN A 35 -8.29 -8.10 -0.84
N VAL A 36 -8.76 -7.76 0.36
CA VAL A 36 -7.94 -7.74 1.57
C VAL A 36 -8.71 -8.49 2.66
N ALA A 37 -8.04 -9.46 3.28
CA ALA A 37 -8.57 -10.28 4.35
C ALA A 37 -7.64 -10.19 5.57
N ILE A 38 -8.24 -10.04 6.75
CA ILE A 38 -7.55 -9.98 8.03
C ILE A 38 -7.93 -11.24 8.80
N LYS A 39 -6.94 -12.05 9.15
CA LYS A 39 -7.11 -13.30 9.89
C LYS A 39 -6.46 -13.18 11.26
N GLY A 40 -7.04 -13.83 12.25
CA GLY A 40 -6.46 -13.96 13.57
C GLY A 40 -7.05 -15.12 14.33
N THR A 41 -6.54 -15.34 15.53
CA THR A 41 -6.94 -16.47 16.38
C THR A 41 -7.79 -16.01 17.55
N SER A 42 -8.53 -16.93 18.16
CA SER A 42 -9.14 -16.72 19.47
C SER A 42 -9.14 -18.02 20.28
N SER A 43 -9.40 -17.94 21.59
CA SER A 43 -9.54 -19.12 22.44
C SER A 43 -10.73 -20.03 22.08
N LEU A 44 -11.61 -19.62 21.16
CA LEU A 44 -12.74 -20.42 20.69
C LEU A 44 -12.51 -20.98 19.27
N HIS A 45 -12.23 -20.11 18.30
CA HIS A 45 -11.88 -20.47 16.91
C HIS A 45 -11.12 -19.33 16.23
N ASP A 46 -10.44 -19.65 15.13
CA ASP A 46 -9.86 -18.66 14.24
C ASP A 46 -10.95 -17.85 13.53
N TRP A 47 -10.65 -16.59 13.24
CA TRP A 47 -11.61 -15.67 12.64
C TRP A 47 -10.99 -14.97 11.43
N GLU A 48 -11.88 -14.52 10.55
CA GLU A 48 -11.53 -13.78 9.34
C GLU A 48 -12.44 -12.56 9.20
N SER A 49 -11.89 -11.46 8.70
CA SER A 49 -12.62 -10.26 8.34
C SER A 49 -12.20 -9.78 6.97
N ILE A 50 -13.16 -9.36 6.17
CA ILE A 50 -12.97 -8.87 4.80
C ILE A 50 -13.05 -7.36 4.78
N VAL A 51 -12.22 -6.72 3.97
CA VAL A 51 -12.25 -5.26 3.74
C VAL A 51 -13.07 -4.95 2.50
N GLU A 52 -14.17 -4.22 2.66
CA GLU A 52 -15.07 -3.87 1.55
C GLU A 52 -14.65 -2.60 0.79
N LYS A 53 -13.83 -1.74 1.40
CA LYS A 53 -13.39 -0.47 0.80
C LYS A 53 -11.89 -0.30 0.93
N THR A 54 -11.21 -0.47 -0.19
CA THR A 54 -9.78 -0.25 -0.38
C THR A 54 -9.61 0.70 -1.56
N ASN A 55 -8.93 1.82 -1.34
CA ASN A 55 -8.45 2.69 -2.41
C ASN A 55 -6.93 2.52 -2.48
N ALA A 56 -6.38 2.42 -3.68
CA ALA A 56 -4.94 2.45 -3.85
C ALA A 56 -4.55 3.11 -5.17
N THR A 57 -3.42 3.79 -5.15
CA THR A 57 -2.80 4.42 -6.32
C THR A 57 -1.33 4.02 -6.33
N MET A 58 -0.84 3.67 -7.52
CA MET A 58 0.53 3.25 -7.76
C MET A 58 1.09 4.06 -8.93
N ILE A 59 2.34 4.51 -8.81
CA ILE A 59 3.08 5.14 -9.89
C ILE A 59 4.28 4.26 -10.20
N LEU A 60 4.38 3.80 -11.43
CA LEU A 60 5.52 3.05 -11.95
C LEU A 60 6.36 3.96 -12.83
N SER A 61 7.69 3.81 -12.77
CA SER A 61 8.61 4.54 -13.66
C SER A 61 8.41 4.18 -15.13
N SER A 62 7.93 2.96 -15.39
CA SER A 62 7.52 2.47 -16.70
C SER A 62 6.54 1.30 -16.53
N ILE A 63 5.52 1.21 -17.39
CA ILE A 63 4.57 0.08 -17.38
C ILE A 63 5.24 -1.25 -17.74
N GLU A 64 6.35 -1.22 -18.47
CA GLU A 64 7.12 -2.41 -18.82
C GLU A 64 8.01 -2.88 -17.68
N ASN A 65 8.40 -1.98 -16.77
CA ASN A 65 9.25 -2.32 -15.64
C ASN A 65 8.49 -2.24 -14.30
N THR A 66 7.78 -3.31 -13.97
CA THR A 66 6.95 -3.38 -12.75
C THR A 66 7.74 -3.43 -11.44
N LYS A 67 9.08 -3.52 -11.49
CA LYS A 67 9.94 -3.42 -10.30
C LYS A 67 10.25 -2.00 -9.85
N ASP A 68 10.13 -1.02 -10.76
CA ASP A 68 10.47 0.37 -10.48
C ASP A 68 9.23 1.14 -10.02
N ILE A 69 8.71 0.75 -8.85
CA ILE A 69 7.62 1.46 -8.17
C ILE A 69 8.18 2.77 -7.61
N GLU A 70 7.70 3.89 -8.11
CA GLU A 70 8.05 5.23 -7.61
C GLU A 70 7.21 5.58 -6.38
N SER A 71 5.92 5.26 -6.43
CA SER A 71 5.02 5.43 -5.29
C SER A 71 3.94 4.37 -5.26
N LEU A 72 3.50 4.05 -4.05
CA LEU A 72 2.33 3.22 -3.80
C LEU A 72 1.68 3.73 -2.51
N LYS A 73 0.40 4.06 -2.60
CA LYS A 73 -0.42 4.45 -1.46
C LYS A 73 -1.64 3.55 -1.39
N VAL A 74 -1.83 2.88 -0.27
CA VAL A 74 -3.02 2.06 0.00
C VAL A 74 -3.78 2.69 1.17
N ILE A 75 -5.09 2.83 1.02
CA ILE A 75 -6.00 3.41 2.02
C ILE A 75 -7.16 2.45 2.23
N ILE A 76 -7.31 1.97 3.45
CA ILE A 76 -8.41 1.11 3.89
C ILE A 76 -9.31 1.90 4.83
N GLY A 77 -10.62 1.88 4.59
CA GLY A 77 -11.59 2.44 5.53
C GLY A 77 -11.70 1.57 6.79
N ALA A 78 -11.43 2.12 7.98
CA ALA A 78 -11.50 1.33 9.22
C ALA A 78 -12.90 0.70 9.44
N THR A 79 -13.96 1.37 8.98
CA THR A 79 -15.35 0.89 9.08
C THR A 79 -15.80 0.00 7.91
N SER A 80 -14.92 -0.28 6.94
CA SER A 80 -15.18 -1.23 5.85
C SER A 80 -14.70 -2.65 6.17
N ILE A 81 -14.04 -2.85 7.31
CA ILE A 81 -13.66 -4.17 7.80
C ILE A 81 -14.93 -4.87 8.33
N LYS A 82 -15.25 -6.03 7.77
CA LYS A 82 -16.44 -6.83 8.09
C LYS A 82 -16.07 -8.25 8.49
N SER A 83 -16.50 -8.65 9.67
CA SER A 83 -16.38 -10.01 10.22
C SER A 83 -17.58 -10.90 9.92
N GLY A 84 -18.63 -10.34 9.30
CA GLY A 84 -19.93 -10.99 9.17
C GLY A 84 -20.77 -10.96 10.46
N LYS A 85 -20.25 -10.43 11.58
CA LYS A 85 -20.95 -10.33 12.86
C LYS A 85 -20.96 -8.88 13.36
N ARG A 86 -22.13 -8.22 13.36
CA ARG A 86 -22.30 -6.80 13.71
C ARG A 86 -21.64 -6.39 15.04
N LEU A 87 -21.72 -7.25 16.07
CA LEU A 87 -21.10 -6.97 17.36
C LEU A 87 -19.57 -6.92 17.25
N MET A 88 -18.97 -7.84 16.49
CA MET A 88 -17.53 -7.90 16.32
C MET A 88 -17.02 -6.74 15.47
N ASP A 89 -17.74 -6.36 14.41
CA ASP A 89 -17.44 -5.16 13.62
C ASP A 89 -17.37 -3.91 14.51
N LYS A 90 -18.34 -3.73 15.41
CA LYS A 90 -18.36 -2.61 16.37
C LYS A 90 -17.16 -2.63 17.31
N LEU A 91 -16.74 -3.81 17.79
CA LEU A 91 -15.55 -3.96 18.63
C LEU A 91 -14.27 -3.63 17.86
N THR A 92 -14.14 -4.10 16.61
CA THR A 92 -13.03 -3.77 15.71
C THR A 92 -12.93 -2.26 15.48
N TYR A 93 -14.05 -1.59 15.18
CA TYR A 93 -14.06 -0.13 14.94
C TYR A 93 -13.67 0.66 16.18
N LYS A 94 -14.12 0.21 17.37
CA LYS A 94 -13.73 0.80 18.65
C LYS A 94 -12.23 0.61 18.91
N ALA A 95 -11.71 -0.60 18.67
CA ALA A 95 -10.30 -0.93 18.86
C ALA A 95 -9.38 -0.09 17.95
N LEU A 96 -9.80 0.10 16.69
CA LEU A 96 -9.13 0.96 15.71
C LEU A 96 -9.33 2.46 15.95
N LYS A 97 -10.17 2.84 16.91
CA LYS A 97 -10.58 4.24 17.17
C LYS A 97 -11.08 4.92 15.88
N SER A 98 -11.90 4.21 15.10
CA SER A 98 -12.27 4.60 13.73
C SER A 98 -12.94 5.97 13.58
N LYS A 99 -13.57 6.50 14.63
CA LYS A 99 -14.10 7.86 14.64
C LYS A 99 -13.00 8.93 14.58
N LYS A 100 -11.85 8.67 15.20
CA LYS A 100 -10.70 9.58 15.23
C LYS A 100 -9.71 9.28 14.10
N TYR A 101 -9.52 7.99 13.79
CA TYR A 101 -8.63 7.51 12.75
C TYR A 101 -9.45 6.68 11.74
N PRO A 102 -10.15 7.33 10.79
CA PRO A 102 -11.07 6.65 9.88
C PRO A 102 -10.38 5.76 8.85
N PHE A 103 -9.07 5.93 8.66
CA PHE A 103 -8.29 5.23 7.65
C PHE A 103 -7.10 4.50 8.25
N ILE A 104 -6.81 3.34 7.66
CA ILE A 104 -5.52 2.64 7.75
C ILE A 104 -4.79 2.94 6.45
N THR A 105 -3.52 3.34 6.53
CA THR A 105 -2.75 3.75 5.35
C THR A 105 -1.40 3.06 5.28
N PHE A 106 -1.03 2.60 4.09
CA PHE A 106 0.34 2.23 3.75
C PHE A 106 0.89 3.22 2.73
N VAL A 107 2.07 3.77 2.99
CA VAL A 107 2.79 4.67 2.08
C VAL A 107 4.16 4.09 1.79
N PHE A 108 4.38 3.68 0.54
CA PHE A 108 5.66 3.14 0.08
C PHE A 108 6.79 4.15 0.19
N LYS A 109 8.00 3.66 0.48
CA LYS A 109 9.24 4.42 0.54
C LYS A 109 10.31 3.88 -0.40
N LYS A 110 10.52 2.56 -0.38
CA LYS A 110 11.54 1.90 -1.20
C LYS A 110 11.18 0.45 -1.46
N GLY A 111 11.56 -0.04 -2.63
CA GLY A 111 11.45 -1.44 -3.01
C GLY A 111 12.83 -2.08 -3.02
N LYS A 112 12.90 -3.37 -2.67
CA LYS A 112 14.09 -4.20 -2.89
C LYS A 112 13.67 -5.45 -3.63
N LEU A 113 14.21 -5.63 -4.83
CA LEU A 113 14.02 -6.83 -5.62
C LEU A 113 14.57 -8.05 -4.85
N VAL A 114 13.75 -9.09 -4.73
CA VAL A 114 14.15 -10.37 -4.14
C VAL A 114 14.35 -11.42 -5.23
N LYS A 115 13.41 -11.50 -6.17
CA LYS A 115 13.44 -12.46 -7.28
C LYS A 115 12.68 -11.91 -8.49
N GLU A 116 13.15 -12.21 -9.69
CA GLU A 116 12.54 -11.81 -10.96
C GLU A 116 12.45 -13.04 -11.87
N ASN A 117 11.23 -13.36 -12.33
CA ASN A 117 10.92 -14.47 -13.24
C ASN A 117 9.91 -13.99 -14.28
N ASP A 118 10.32 -13.73 -15.53
CA ASP A 118 9.45 -13.25 -16.61
C ASP A 118 8.43 -12.17 -16.17
N ASN A 119 7.18 -12.55 -15.88
CA ASN A 119 6.07 -11.66 -15.49
C ASN A 119 5.74 -11.67 -13.99
N GLU A 120 6.57 -12.33 -13.18
CA GLU A 120 6.38 -12.51 -11.75
C GLU A 120 7.63 -12.06 -10.98
N ILE A 121 7.45 -11.12 -10.07
CA ILE A 121 8.53 -10.49 -9.33
C ILE A 121 8.21 -10.52 -7.85
N ASP A 122 9.14 -11.02 -7.03
CA ASP A 122 9.04 -10.86 -5.58
C ASP A 122 9.84 -9.63 -5.15
N ILE A 123 9.17 -8.68 -4.50
CA ILE A 123 9.74 -7.41 -4.04
C ILE A 123 9.43 -7.22 -2.56
N GLU A 124 10.45 -6.85 -1.79
CA GLU A 124 10.29 -6.31 -0.44
C GLU A 124 9.87 -4.83 -0.54
N LEU A 125 8.60 -4.54 -0.29
CA LEU A 125 8.08 -3.18 -0.22
C LEU A 125 8.27 -2.64 1.20
N ASN A 126 9.18 -1.68 1.36
CA ASN A 126 9.33 -0.95 2.60
C ASN A 126 8.49 0.33 2.56
N GLY A 127 7.74 0.59 3.63
CA GLY A 127 6.86 1.74 3.71
C GLY A 127 6.35 2.00 5.12
N ASP A 128 5.63 3.10 5.28
CA ASP A 128 5.01 3.50 6.53
C ASP A 128 3.57 2.98 6.59
N LEU A 129 3.32 2.06 7.52
CA LEU A 129 1.99 1.57 7.85
C LEU A 129 1.45 2.32 9.06
N THR A 130 0.31 2.97 8.89
CA THR A 130 -0.38 3.72 9.95
C THR A 130 -1.70 3.05 10.30
N ILE A 131 -1.85 2.66 11.57
CA ILE A 131 -3.06 2.01 12.11
C ILE A 131 -3.41 2.70 13.43
N ALA A 132 -4.67 3.13 13.59
CA ALA A 132 -5.17 3.75 14.81
C ALA A 132 -4.33 4.95 15.32
N GLY A 133 -3.71 5.69 14.39
CA GLY A 133 -2.87 6.85 14.66
C GLY A 133 -1.41 6.55 15.01
N VAL A 134 -0.99 5.28 14.99
CA VAL A 134 0.40 4.87 15.19
C VAL A 134 1.01 4.48 13.85
N THR A 135 2.15 5.07 13.52
CA THR A 135 2.90 4.78 12.28
C THR A 135 4.12 3.93 12.59
N LYS A 136 4.34 2.89 11.79
CA LYS A 136 5.53 2.03 11.84
C LYS A 136 6.10 1.88 10.44
N ASN A 137 7.41 1.87 10.33
CA ASN A 137 8.08 1.45 9.10
C ASN A 137 8.08 -0.07 9.05
N VAL A 138 7.55 -0.64 7.96
CA VAL A 138 7.36 -2.08 7.78
C VAL A 138 7.92 -2.50 6.43
N THR A 139 8.33 -3.77 6.34
CA THR A 139 8.73 -4.40 5.08
C THR A 139 7.75 -5.53 4.77
N VAL A 140 7.17 -5.49 3.58
CA VAL A 140 6.15 -6.44 3.12
C VAL A 140 6.65 -7.15 1.88
N LEU A 141 6.88 -8.46 1.98
CA LEU A 141 7.17 -9.28 0.80
C LEU A 141 5.92 -9.36 -0.08
N THR A 142 6.06 -8.88 -1.31
CA THR A 142 4.96 -8.72 -2.25
C THR A 142 5.34 -9.35 -3.58
N ASN A 143 4.50 -10.25 -4.04
CA ASN A 143 4.54 -10.80 -5.38
C ASN A 143 3.81 -9.84 -6.33
N VAL A 144 4.52 -9.37 -7.35
CA VAL A 144 4.04 -8.50 -8.41
C VAL A 144 3.88 -9.36 -9.66
N ASN A 145 2.65 -9.42 -10.18
CA ASN A 145 2.35 -10.22 -11.37
C ASN A 145 1.69 -9.34 -12.44
N LYS A 146 2.29 -9.20 -13.61
CA LYS A 146 1.71 -8.47 -14.75
C LYS A 146 0.98 -9.44 -15.67
N LYS A 147 -0.29 -9.13 -16.00
CA LYS A 147 -1.10 -9.89 -16.97
C LYS A 147 -1.76 -8.93 -17.95
N GLY A 148 -1.15 -8.76 -19.12
CA GLY A 148 -1.59 -7.75 -20.08
C GLY A 148 -1.42 -6.35 -19.48
N THR A 149 -2.52 -5.61 -19.38
CA THR A 149 -2.56 -4.26 -18.76
C THR A 149 -2.77 -4.28 -17.26
N ASP A 150 -3.19 -5.42 -16.69
CA ASP A 150 -3.46 -5.54 -15.26
C ASP A 150 -2.17 -5.88 -14.50
N ILE A 151 -1.98 -5.20 -13.36
CA ILE A 151 -0.89 -5.51 -12.41
C ILE A 151 -1.50 -5.96 -11.09
N PHE A 152 -1.02 -7.07 -10.57
CA PHE A 152 -1.46 -7.64 -9.31
C PHE A 152 -0.35 -7.52 -8.26
N LEU A 153 -0.67 -6.94 -7.10
CA LEU A 153 0.17 -6.98 -5.90
C LEU A 153 -0.44 -7.97 -4.92
N LYS A 154 0.25 -9.08 -4.66
CA LYS A 154 -0.18 -10.16 -3.78
C LYS A 154 0.79 -10.36 -2.64
N GLY A 155 0.29 -10.59 -1.45
CA GLY A 155 1.16 -10.91 -0.33
C GLY A 155 0.43 -11.17 0.97
N THR A 156 1.25 -11.50 1.96
CA THR A 156 0.83 -11.74 3.33
C THR A 156 1.72 -10.95 4.27
N TYR A 157 1.11 -10.24 5.21
CA TYR A 157 1.81 -9.47 6.22
C TYR A 157 1.31 -9.81 7.62
N LYS A 158 2.23 -10.20 8.51
CA LYS A 158 1.92 -10.49 9.92
C LYS A 158 2.32 -9.31 10.79
N LEU A 159 1.48 -8.99 11.77
CA LEU A 159 1.76 -7.95 12.76
C LEU A 159 1.09 -8.27 14.09
N LYS A 160 1.53 -7.63 15.17
CA LYS A 160 0.83 -7.65 16.45
C LYS A 160 -0.03 -6.40 16.61
N MET A 161 -1.24 -6.57 17.12
CA MET A 161 -2.12 -5.43 17.43
C MET A 161 -1.49 -4.50 18.46
N THR A 162 -0.77 -5.06 19.45
CA THR A 162 -0.09 -4.30 20.49
C THR A 162 1.01 -3.36 19.98
N ASP A 163 1.66 -3.66 18.83
CA ASP A 163 2.66 -2.79 18.22
C ASP A 163 2.08 -1.42 17.79
N TYR A 164 0.76 -1.39 17.56
CA TYR A 164 -0.01 -0.20 17.20
C TYR A 164 -0.83 0.35 18.38
N GLY A 165 -0.57 -0.13 19.61
CA GLY A 165 -1.29 0.28 20.81
C GLY A 165 -2.76 -0.18 20.83
N ILE A 166 -3.11 -1.18 20.01
CA ILE A 166 -4.44 -1.78 19.98
C ILE A 166 -4.43 -2.96 20.94
N LYS A 167 -5.31 -2.91 21.94
CA LYS A 167 -5.50 -4.04 22.85
C LYS A 167 -6.32 -5.10 22.14
N PRO A 168 -5.87 -6.38 22.07
CA PRO A 168 -6.66 -7.46 21.50
C PRO A 168 -8.06 -7.49 22.14
N PRO A 169 -9.14 -7.53 21.33
CA PRO A 169 -10.49 -7.56 21.86
C PRO A 169 -10.73 -8.75 22.79
N ARG A 170 -11.69 -8.58 23.70
CA ARG A 170 -12.19 -9.65 24.57
C ARG A 170 -13.71 -9.67 24.48
N ALA A 171 -14.30 -10.86 24.49
CA ALA A 171 -15.74 -11.06 24.47
C ALA A 171 -16.18 -11.97 25.64
N LEU A 172 -17.49 -12.01 25.92
CA LEU A 172 -18.10 -12.80 26.99
C LEU A 172 -17.39 -12.62 28.34
N PHE A 173 -17.33 -11.39 28.84
CA PHE A 173 -16.67 -11.06 30.12
C PHE A 173 -15.21 -11.50 30.24
N GLY A 174 -14.51 -11.71 29.12
CA GLY A 174 -13.10 -12.09 29.10
C GLY A 174 -12.83 -13.58 28.89
N THR A 175 -13.88 -14.40 28.79
CA THR A 175 -13.76 -15.84 28.52
C THR A 175 -13.24 -16.12 27.10
N ILE A 176 -13.58 -15.26 26.13
CA ILE A 176 -13.02 -15.33 24.78
C ILE A 176 -11.90 -14.30 24.65
N LYS A 177 -10.68 -14.79 24.40
CA LYS A 177 -9.48 -13.99 24.20
C LYS A 177 -9.06 -14.04 22.73
N THR A 178 -8.92 -12.89 22.12
CA THR A 178 -8.33 -12.77 20.77
C THR A 178 -6.81 -12.83 20.87
N GLY A 179 -6.17 -13.56 19.95
CA GLY A 179 -4.72 -13.56 19.79
C GLY A 179 -4.20 -12.18 19.40
N ASP A 180 -2.96 -11.87 19.77
CA ASP A 180 -2.36 -10.56 19.48
C ASP A 180 -1.82 -10.46 18.04
N GLU A 181 -1.28 -11.56 17.51
CA GLU A 181 -0.86 -11.65 16.11
C GLU A 181 -2.08 -11.74 15.18
N ILE A 182 -2.05 -10.93 14.13
CA ILE A 182 -2.96 -11.02 12.99
C ILE A 182 -2.17 -11.16 11.70
N THR A 183 -2.81 -11.74 10.70
CA THR A 183 -2.28 -11.93 9.35
C THR A 183 -3.16 -11.17 8.35
N ILE A 184 -2.56 -10.29 7.56
CA ILE A 184 -3.22 -9.55 6.49
C ILE A 184 -2.84 -10.21 5.16
N ASN A 185 -3.82 -10.77 4.47
CA ASN A 185 -3.67 -11.26 3.11
C ASN A 185 -4.25 -10.24 2.14
N PHE A 186 -3.51 -9.90 1.09
CA PHE A 186 -3.96 -8.96 0.08
C PHE A 186 -3.69 -9.47 -1.33
N ASN A 187 -4.58 -9.09 -2.24
CA ASN A 187 -4.44 -9.24 -3.68
C ASN A 187 -5.12 -8.03 -4.31
N LEU A 188 -4.30 -7.06 -4.71
CA LEU A 188 -4.73 -5.78 -5.23
C LEU A 188 -4.47 -5.76 -6.74
N LYS A 189 -5.50 -5.50 -7.52
CA LYS A 189 -5.42 -5.33 -8.97
C LYS A 189 -5.34 -3.84 -9.29
N PHE A 190 -4.45 -3.46 -10.20
CA PHE A 190 -4.26 -2.11 -10.71
C PHE A 190 -4.36 -2.11 -12.23
N ASN A 191 -4.95 -1.05 -12.80
CA ASN A 191 -4.96 -0.76 -14.23
C ASN A 191 -5.11 0.74 -14.51
#